data_AF-A0AAV2SIJ6-F1
#
_entry.id   AF-A0AAV2SIJ6-F1
#
_cell.length_a   1.000
_cell.length_b   1.000
_cell.length_c   1.000
_cell.angle_alpha   90.00
_cell.angle_beta   90.00
_cell.angle_gamma   90.00
#
_symmetry.space_group_name_H-M   'P 1'
#
loop_
_entity.id
_entity.type
_entity.pdbx_description
1 polymer ?
#
loop_
_entity_poly.entity_id
_entity_poly.type
_entity_poly.pdbx_seq_one_letter_code
_entity_poly.pdbx_strand_id
1 'polypeptide(L)'
;GAPRNERLLLWEELECQWCDLISLCPDTVALGNQLLSIGQRMGSSHPDQVQKVHSMSVELVIRANDCYTASANMEGISTVLKTALSLTNSLLQHSQFPLMVRLLTGVGRYNEMSYIIDALREHDQFEHLLSRGLDSKGRHKGLDRALVHYLRSKYPNDTETLRLVALHFLLYSEVASMWAADAEAAVNNVIETTVDFGASCNTSFGPSGSPAKIRTESTGKATPRKSSLNHLRGSSLSIDQAQPDYLHGASVNTLTQAMHSYAHAAQYYMQDGQLATAVEYSRLAQLTALQISHVKQETNALRLLRLTQSSVTFVTTRYLKVAEAVLVGRAYDHSIDWAASLYHQYVNKG
;
A
#
# COMPACT_ATOMS: atom_id res chain seq x y z
N GLY A 1 13.55 22.05 36.65
CA GLY A 1 12.74 22.61 35.54
C GLY A 1 13.39 22.20 34.23
N ALA A 2 12.61 21.94 33.18
CA ALA A 2 13.15 21.60 31.86
C ALA A 2 13.79 22.84 31.22
N PRO A 3 14.88 22.70 30.43
CA PRO A 3 15.36 23.79 29.59
C PRO A 3 14.25 24.16 28.60
N ARG A 4 13.81 25.43 28.61
CA ARG A 4 12.91 25.93 27.57
C ARG A 4 13.62 25.81 26.23
N ASN A 5 12.86 25.40 25.21
CA ASN A 5 13.33 25.44 23.83
C ASN A 5 13.81 26.85 23.47
N GLU A 6 15.12 27.05 23.40
CA GLU A 6 15.74 28.03 22.50
C GLU A 6 15.58 27.55 21.05
N ARG A 7 14.32 27.37 20.63
CA ARG A 7 13.95 27.36 19.22
C ARG A 7 14.46 28.65 18.62
N LEU A 8 15.00 28.57 17.42
CA LEU A 8 15.39 29.74 16.64
C LEU A 8 14.12 30.44 16.16
N LEU A 9 13.46 31.20 17.05
CA LEU A 9 12.20 31.92 16.82
C LEU A 9 12.24 32.73 15.52
N LEU A 10 13.40 33.36 15.27
CA LEU A 10 13.77 34.05 14.03
C LEU A 10 13.46 33.27 12.75
N TRP A 11 13.63 31.94 12.75
CA TRP A 11 13.31 31.10 11.60
C TRP A 11 11.83 30.67 11.56
N GLU A 12 11.18 30.39 12.70
CA GLU A 12 9.75 30.02 12.75
C GLU A 12 8.83 31.16 12.27
N GLU A 13 9.18 32.41 12.58
CA GLU A 13 8.50 33.60 12.05
C GLU A 13 8.78 33.78 10.56
N LEU A 14 10.07 33.74 10.15
CA LEU A 14 10.47 33.92 8.76
C LEU A 14 9.90 32.84 7.84
N GLU A 15 9.75 31.60 8.30
CA GLU A 15 9.11 30.51 7.54
C GLU A 15 7.69 30.83 7.04
N CYS A 16 6.96 31.70 7.74
CA CYS A 16 5.59 32.06 7.38
C CYS A 16 5.52 33.12 6.27
N GLN A 17 6.62 33.86 6.02
CA GLN A 17 6.71 34.96 5.05
C GLN A 17 7.78 34.71 3.97
N TRP A 18 8.50 33.58 4.03
CA TRP A 18 9.67 33.30 3.20
C TRP A 18 9.36 33.28 1.69
N CYS A 19 8.22 32.72 1.30
CA CYS A 19 7.77 32.70 -0.10
C CYS A 19 7.50 34.12 -0.62
N ASP A 20 6.88 34.97 0.20
CA ASP A 20 6.57 36.36 -0.16
C ASP A 20 7.88 37.17 -0.28
N LEU A 21 8.82 36.99 0.65
CA LEU A 21 10.15 37.60 0.61
C LEU A 21 10.95 37.20 -0.63
N ILE A 22 10.91 35.92 -1.05
CA ILE A 22 11.52 35.47 -2.32
C ILE A 22 10.89 36.21 -3.51
N SER A 23 9.56 36.40 -3.52
CA SER A 23 8.87 37.11 -4.62
C SER A 23 9.23 38.59 -4.74
N LEU A 24 9.77 39.19 -3.67
CA LEU A 24 10.22 40.59 -3.62
C LEU A 24 11.71 40.75 -3.99
N CYS A 25 12.48 39.66 -4.09
CA CYS A 25 13.90 39.70 -4.41
C CYS A 25 14.14 39.73 -5.93
N PRO A 26 14.81 40.77 -6.50
CA PRO A 26 15.03 40.87 -7.94
C PRO A 26 16.08 39.88 -8.48
N ASP A 27 16.96 39.36 -7.63
CA ASP A 27 17.87 38.24 -7.94
C ASP A 27 17.82 37.20 -6.83
N THR A 28 16.99 36.18 -7.03
CA THR A 28 16.86 35.05 -6.11
C THR A 28 18.02 34.06 -6.23
N VAL A 29 18.74 34.03 -7.35
CA VAL A 29 19.87 33.11 -7.57
C VAL A 29 21.09 33.56 -6.79
N ALA A 30 21.41 34.86 -6.81
CA ALA A 30 22.47 35.43 -5.97
C ALA A 30 22.16 35.25 -4.47
N LEU A 31 20.90 35.43 -4.06
CA LEU A 31 20.47 35.15 -2.68
C LEU A 31 20.70 33.68 -2.30
N GLY A 32 20.25 32.74 -3.14
CA GLY A 32 20.48 31.31 -2.95
C GLY A 32 21.96 30.95 -2.84
N ASN A 33 22.80 31.51 -3.73
CA ASN A 33 24.26 31.33 -3.72
C ASN A 33 24.91 31.84 -2.42
N GLN A 34 24.51 33.02 -1.93
CA GLN A 34 25.03 33.56 -0.67
C GLN A 34 24.62 32.67 0.52
N LEU A 35 23.32 32.32 0.64
CA LEU A 35 22.80 31.46 1.70
C LEU A 35 23.51 30.10 1.72
N LEU A 36 23.66 29.44 0.57
CA LEU A 36 24.36 28.17 0.45
C LEU A 36 25.84 28.28 0.84
N SER A 37 26.54 29.32 0.37
CA SER A 37 27.96 29.53 0.70
C SER A 37 28.20 29.77 2.20
N ILE A 38 27.23 30.38 2.90
CA ILE A 38 27.28 30.59 4.35
C ILE A 38 26.99 29.27 5.05
N GLY A 39 25.92 28.55 4.66
CA GLY A 39 25.55 27.24 5.23
C GLY A 39 26.68 26.21 5.14
N GLN A 40 27.42 26.20 4.01
CA GLN A 40 28.61 25.38 3.81
C GLN A 40 29.77 25.77 4.76
N ARG A 41 30.13 27.06 4.82
CA ARG A 41 31.24 27.55 5.69
C ARG A 41 30.97 27.37 7.19
N MET A 42 29.73 27.57 7.61
CA MET A 42 29.30 27.42 9.01
C MET A 42 29.60 26.00 9.52
N GLY A 43 29.33 24.98 8.72
CA GLY A 43 29.56 23.57 9.07
C GLY A 43 31.02 23.16 9.32
N SER A 44 31.99 24.06 9.10
CA SER A 44 33.42 23.77 9.28
C SER A 44 34.08 24.53 10.45
N SER A 45 33.37 25.44 11.15
CA SER A 45 34.05 26.53 11.89
C SER A 45 34.00 26.49 13.42
N HIS A 46 33.07 25.78 14.07
CA HIS A 46 32.89 25.88 15.54
C HIS A 46 32.56 24.53 16.24
N PRO A 47 33.53 23.86 16.89
CA PRO A 47 33.31 22.57 17.56
C PRO A 47 32.55 22.67 18.90
N ASP A 48 32.50 23.84 19.54
CA ASP A 48 31.82 24.00 20.84
C ASP A 48 30.30 24.25 20.72
N GLN A 49 29.79 24.47 19.50
CA GLN A 49 28.38 24.80 19.26
C GLN A 49 27.74 23.99 18.11
N VAL A 50 28.27 22.79 17.83
CA VAL A 50 27.88 21.93 16.69
C VAL A 50 26.36 21.85 16.45
N GLN A 51 25.55 21.67 17.49
CA GLN A 51 24.09 21.58 17.32
C GLN A 51 23.44 22.90 16.84
N LYS A 52 23.89 24.05 17.34
CA LYS A 52 23.40 25.37 16.88
C LYS A 52 23.90 25.67 15.46
N VAL A 53 25.16 25.30 15.16
CA VAL A 53 25.76 25.39 13.82
C VAL A 53 24.99 24.55 12.80
N HIS A 54 24.80 23.25 13.07
CA HIS A 54 24.08 22.35 12.17
C HIS A 54 22.63 22.79 11.94
N SER A 55 21.93 23.24 12.99
CA SER A 55 20.56 23.79 12.85
C SER A 55 20.53 25.00 11.91
N MET A 56 21.53 25.89 12.02
CA MET A 56 21.69 27.04 11.13
C MET A 56 22.01 26.62 9.68
N SER A 57 22.96 25.69 9.49
CA SER A 57 23.31 25.16 8.16
C SER A 57 22.14 24.45 7.48
N VAL A 58 21.32 23.70 8.23
CA VAL A 58 20.10 23.05 7.70
C VAL A 58 19.10 24.10 7.20
N GLU A 59 18.76 25.11 8.01
CA GLU A 59 17.85 26.17 7.57
C GLU A 59 18.38 26.95 6.36
N LEU A 60 19.67 27.32 6.35
CA LEU A 60 20.29 28.02 5.22
C LEU A 60 20.26 27.20 3.91
N VAL A 61 20.51 25.88 3.98
CA VAL A 61 20.43 24.98 2.81
C VAL A 61 18.99 24.83 2.31
N ILE A 62 18.00 24.78 3.21
CA ILE A 62 16.57 24.78 2.85
C ILE A 62 16.19 26.10 2.17
N ARG A 63 16.59 27.25 2.74
CA ARG A 63 16.28 28.58 2.18
C ARG A 63 16.93 28.78 0.81
N ALA A 64 18.13 28.24 0.59
CA ALA A 64 18.77 28.21 -0.71
C ALA A 64 18.01 27.31 -1.72
N ASN A 65 17.53 26.12 -1.31
CA ASN A 65 16.64 25.29 -2.15
C ASN A 65 15.39 26.04 -2.60
N ASP A 66 14.76 26.79 -1.70
CA ASP A 66 13.55 27.55 -2.02
C ASP A 66 13.84 28.63 -3.07
N CYS A 67 14.95 29.37 -2.91
CA CYS A 67 15.40 30.38 -3.87
C CYS A 67 15.70 29.77 -5.26
N TYR A 68 16.41 28.63 -5.30
CA TYR A 68 16.70 27.93 -6.57
C TYR A 68 15.45 27.29 -7.19
N THR A 69 14.49 26.84 -6.37
CA THR A 69 13.24 26.26 -6.86
C THR A 69 12.33 27.35 -7.44
N ALA A 70 12.28 28.53 -6.82
CA ALA A 70 11.57 29.70 -7.35
C ALA A 70 12.19 30.26 -8.65
N SER A 71 13.52 30.18 -8.81
CA SER A 71 14.23 30.56 -10.05
C SER A 71 14.36 29.43 -11.09
N ALA A 72 13.83 28.23 -10.81
CA ALA A 72 14.04 27.02 -11.60
C ALA A 72 15.53 26.67 -11.88
N ASN A 73 16.46 27.09 -11.02
CA ASN A 73 17.90 26.86 -11.19
C ASN A 73 18.30 25.42 -10.83
N MET A 74 18.34 24.55 -11.85
CA MET A 74 18.72 23.15 -11.75
C MET A 74 20.18 22.94 -11.28
N GLU A 75 21.10 23.86 -11.57
CA GLU A 75 22.48 23.76 -11.09
C GLU A 75 22.55 24.06 -9.58
N GLY A 76 21.86 25.11 -9.13
CA GLY A 76 21.68 25.44 -7.72
C GLY A 76 21.07 24.27 -6.93
N ILE A 77 20.02 23.64 -7.47
CA ILE A 77 19.42 22.43 -6.90
C ILE A 77 20.44 21.28 -6.81
N SER A 78 21.28 21.06 -7.84
CA SER A 78 22.34 20.03 -7.80
C SER A 78 23.39 20.31 -6.71
N THR A 79 23.78 21.57 -6.50
CA THR A 79 24.73 21.94 -5.43
C THR A 79 24.10 21.84 -4.03
N VAL A 80 22.81 22.16 -3.88
CA VAL A 80 22.03 21.90 -2.66
C VAL A 80 22.03 20.41 -2.31
N LEU A 81 21.70 19.53 -3.25
CA LEU A 81 21.63 18.08 -3.00
C LEU A 81 22.99 17.50 -2.56
N LYS A 82 24.08 17.92 -3.21
CA LYS A 82 25.47 17.55 -2.81
C LYS A 82 25.80 18.07 -1.41
N THR A 83 25.39 19.30 -1.09
CA THR A 83 25.60 19.90 0.24
C THR A 83 24.78 19.19 1.31
N ALA A 84 23.52 18.84 1.01
CA ALA A 84 22.62 18.12 1.91
C ALA A 84 23.14 16.69 2.21
N LEU A 85 23.78 16.02 1.25
CA LEU A 85 24.44 14.73 1.48
C LEU A 85 25.63 14.89 2.45
N SER A 86 26.52 15.87 2.21
CA SER A 86 27.64 16.14 3.12
C SER A 86 27.17 16.51 4.53
N LEU A 87 26.14 17.36 4.63
CA LEU A 87 25.54 17.78 5.90
C LEU A 87 24.85 16.61 6.61
N THR A 88 24.25 15.67 5.88
CA THR A 88 23.66 14.45 6.46
C THR A 88 24.73 13.59 7.11
N ASN A 89 25.90 13.43 6.49
CA ASN A 89 27.00 12.66 7.07
C ASN A 89 27.49 13.29 8.39
N SER A 90 27.61 14.62 8.46
CA SER A 90 27.94 15.34 9.70
C SER A 90 26.84 15.25 10.76
N LEU A 91 25.57 15.36 10.36
CA LEU A 91 24.42 15.17 11.26
C LEU A 91 24.38 13.76 11.85
N LEU A 92 24.70 12.74 11.05
CA LEU A 92 24.73 11.33 11.46
C LEU A 92 25.87 11.05 12.45
N GLN A 93 27.07 11.58 12.20
CA GLN A 93 28.21 11.52 13.14
C GLN A 93 27.87 12.06 14.54
N HIS A 94 26.98 13.05 14.61
CA HIS A 94 26.50 13.65 15.86
C HIS A 94 25.10 13.15 16.30
N SER A 95 24.54 12.12 15.65
CA SER A 95 23.22 11.53 15.96
C SER A 95 22.05 12.53 15.97
N GLN A 96 22.08 13.53 15.08
CA GLN A 96 21.12 14.65 15.05
C GLN A 96 19.92 14.39 14.11
N PHE A 97 19.26 13.25 14.29
CA PHE A 97 18.15 12.76 13.48
C PHE A 97 16.98 13.77 13.29
N PRO A 98 16.56 14.59 14.29
CA PRO A 98 15.52 15.61 14.09
C PRO A 98 15.91 16.71 13.09
N LEU A 99 17.20 16.97 12.89
CA LEU A 99 17.71 17.91 11.90
C LEU A 99 17.82 17.26 10.51
N MET A 100 18.16 15.96 10.44
CA MET A 100 18.09 15.19 9.19
C MET A 100 16.66 15.16 8.63
N VAL A 101 15.66 14.95 9.48
CA VAL A 101 14.24 15.04 9.10
C VAL A 101 13.85 16.46 8.68
N ARG A 102 14.36 17.51 9.35
CA ARG A 102 14.11 18.91 8.93
C ARG A 102 14.69 19.19 7.55
N LEU A 103 15.90 18.70 7.26
CA LEU A 103 16.57 18.83 5.97
C LEU A 103 15.79 18.12 4.85
N LEU A 104 15.40 16.86 5.06
CA LEU A 104 14.59 16.07 4.12
C LEU A 104 13.24 16.73 3.81
N THR A 105 12.52 17.17 4.86
CA THR A 105 11.18 17.76 4.72
C THR A 105 11.20 19.22 4.26
N GLY A 106 12.29 19.95 4.48
CA GLY A 106 12.46 21.31 3.97
C GLY A 106 12.85 21.37 2.50
N VAL A 107 13.74 20.47 2.04
CA VAL A 107 14.12 20.41 0.61
C VAL A 107 13.03 19.75 -0.24
N GLY A 108 12.27 18.80 0.33
CA GLY A 108 11.09 18.18 -0.31
C GLY A 108 11.39 17.19 -1.44
N ARG A 109 12.67 16.97 -1.78
CA ARG A 109 13.14 16.14 -2.91
C ARG A 109 13.34 14.68 -2.49
N TYR A 110 12.28 14.06 -1.99
CA TYR A 110 12.32 12.77 -1.27
C TYR A 110 12.97 11.61 -2.03
N ASN A 111 12.85 11.56 -3.37
CA ASN A 111 13.50 10.53 -4.19
C ASN A 111 15.03 10.69 -4.21
N GLU A 112 15.50 11.92 -4.41
CA GLU A 112 16.92 12.29 -4.51
C GLU A 112 17.61 12.24 -3.14
N MET A 113 16.85 12.45 -2.06
CA MET A 113 17.30 12.44 -0.67
C MET A 113 16.90 11.16 0.09
N SER A 114 16.63 10.08 -0.63
CA SER A 114 16.28 8.76 -0.08
C SER A 114 17.34 8.19 0.86
N TYR A 115 18.61 8.57 0.69
CA TYR A 115 19.71 8.23 1.61
C TYR A 115 19.50 8.73 3.05
N ILE A 116 18.68 9.77 3.28
CA ILE A 116 18.31 10.21 4.63
C ILE A 116 17.32 9.24 5.27
N ILE A 117 16.40 8.69 4.47
CA ILE A 117 15.41 7.70 4.93
C ILE A 117 16.12 6.39 5.29
N ASP A 118 17.15 6.02 4.52
CA ASP A 118 18.06 4.93 4.85
C ASP A 118 18.78 5.14 6.18
N ALA A 119 19.51 6.25 6.34
CA ALA A 119 20.24 6.54 7.57
C ALA A 119 19.33 6.64 8.82
N LEU A 120 18.07 7.07 8.65
CA LEU A 120 17.07 7.02 9.73
C LEU A 120 16.61 5.59 10.05
N ARG A 121 16.57 4.69 9.06
CA ARG A 121 16.16 3.28 9.23
C ARG A 121 17.29 2.42 9.82
N GLU A 122 18.52 2.60 9.36
CA GLU A 122 19.70 1.85 9.80
C GLU A 122 20.10 2.11 11.27
N HIS A 123 19.58 3.19 11.87
CA HIS A 123 19.79 3.56 13.27
C HIS A 123 18.53 3.42 14.15
N ASP A 124 17.47 2.76 13.67
CA ASP A 124 16.16 2.61 14.34
C ASP A 124 15.45 3.95 14.68
N GLN A 125 15.83 5.05 14.01
CA GLN A 125 15.31 6.39 14.26
C GLN A 125 14.16 6.80 13.33
N PHE A 126 13.56 5.83 12.64
CA PHE A 126 12.51 6.06 11.66
C PHE A 126 11.27 6.76 12.26
N GLU A 127 11.01 6.59 13.57
CA GLU A 127 9.96 7.33 14.29
C GLU A 127 10.14 8.87 14.23
N HIS A 128 11.36 9.39 14.08
CA HIS A 128 11.59 10.83 13.93
C HIS A 128 10.97 11.41 12.65
N LEU A 129 10.73 10.57 11.64
CA LEU A 129 10.07 10.93 10.40
C LEU A 129 8.53 10.95 10.54
N LEU A 130 8.01 10.34 11.62
CA LEU A 130 6.60 10.27 11.97
C LEU A 130 6.24 11.31 13.05
N SER A 131 7.06 11.51 14.08
CA SER A 131 6.79 12.41 15.21
C SER A 131 6.67 13.91 14.88
N ARG A 132 6.81 14.29 13.60
CA ARG A 132 6.40 15.58 13.04
C ARG A 132 5.09 15.51 12.22
N GLY A 133 4.21 14.58 12.57
CA GLY A 133 2.91 14.41 11.92
C GLY A 133 2.08 15.69 11.90
N LEU A 134 1.60 16.05 10.72
CA LEU A 134 0.56 17.06 10.47
C LEU A 134 0.91 18.49 10.93
N ASP A 135 2.01 19.06 10.38
CA ASP A 135 2.10 20.52 10.16
C ASP A 135 0.81 21.00 9.45
N SER A 136 -0.06 21.70 10.18
CA SER A 136 -1.36 22.21 9.66
C SER A 136 -1.20 23.20 8.49
N LYS A 137 0.03 23.67 8.26
CA LYS A 137 0.45 24.54 7.14
C LYS A 137 0.79 23.76 5.86
N GLY A 138 0.75 22.43 5.88
CA GLY A 138 0.71 21.60 4.67
C GLY A 138 2.00 21.50 3.85
N ARG A 139 3.19 21.65 4.45
CA ARG A 139 4.48 21.44 3.75
C ARG A 139 4.92 19.97 3.61
N HIS A 140 4.19 19.01 4.20
CA HIS A 140 4.43 17.58 4.00
C HIS A 140 3.68 16.96 2.79
N LYS A 141 3.09 17.78 1.90
CA LYS A 141 2.39 17.31 0.69
C LYS A 141 3.32 16.43 -0.16
N GLY A 142 3.04 15.13 -0.22
CA GLY A 142 3.82 14.16 -0.98
C GLY A 142 4.87 13.38 -0.17
N LEU A 143 5.15 13.73 1.10
CA LEU A 143 6.00 12.91 1.98
C LEU A 143 5.33 11.56 2.25
N ASP A 144 4.03 11.60 2.53
CA ASP A 144 3.11 10.46 2.66
C ASP A 144 3.27 9.47 1.49
N ARG A 145 3.14 9.97 0.25
CA ARG A 145 3.21 9.16 -0.97
C ARG A 145 4.63 8.73 -1.29
N ALA A 146 5.63 9.58 -1.04
CA ALA A 146 7.03 9.25 -1.26
C ALA A 146 7.48 8.13 -0.32
N LEU A 147 7.05 8.12 0.95
CA LEU A 147 7.39 7.06 1.90
C LEU A 147 6.71 5.73 1.57
N VAL A 148 5.43 5.76 1.19
CA VAL A 148 4.72 4.55 0.71
C VAL A 148 5.39 3.98 -0.54
N HIS A 149 5.75 4.82 -1.51
CA HIS A 149 6.48 4.40 -2.71
C HIS A 149 7.88 3.86 -2.39
N TYR A 150 8.61 4.54 -1.52
CA TYR A 150 9.97 4.17 -1.10
C TYR A 150 10.00 2.81 -0.39
N LEU A 151 9.14 2.62 0.63
CA LEU A 151 9.04 1.36 1.37
C LEU A 151 8.61 0.21 0.44
N ARG A 152 7.60 0.42 -0.43
CA ARG A 152 7.21 -0.59 -1.44
C ARG A 152 8.33 -0.94 -2.41
N SER A 153 9.19 0.02 -2.77
CA SER A 153 10.29 -0.20 -3.72
C SER A 153 11.55 -0.82 -3.11
N LYS A 154 11.84 -0.60 -1.82
CA LYS A 154 13.09 -1.04 -1.18
C LYS A 154 12.89 -2.13 -0.12
N TYR A 155 11.73 -2.18 0.52
CA TYR A 155 11.39 -3.12 1.60
C TYR A 155 10.00 -3.76 1.37
N PRO A 156 9.74 -4.41 0.22
CA PRO A 156 8.42 -4.94 -0.13
C PRO A 156 7.88 -6.00 0.84
N ASN A 157 8.77 -6.66 1.59
CA ASN A 157 8.41 -7.66 2.61
C ASN A 157 8.05 -7.04 3.97
N ASP A 158 8.31 -5.76 4.19
CA ASP A 158 8.10 -5.07 5.48
C ASP A 158 6.72 -4.40 5.51
N THR A 159 5.70 -5.24 5.51
CA THR A 159 4.30 -4.83 5.53
C THR A 159 3.92 -4.09 6.81
N GLU A 160 4.54 -4.41 7.96
CA GLU A 160 4.20 -3.77 9.23
C GLU A 160 4.75 -2.34 9.33
N THR A 161 5.99 -2.06 8.88
CA THR A 161 6.47 -0.67 8.79
C THR A 161 5.60 0.13 7.82
N LEU A 162 5.24 -0.45 6.66
CA LEU A 162 4.38 0.21 5.67
C LEU A 162 2.98 0.50 6.23
N ARG A 163 2.38 -0.45 6.97
CA ARG A 163 1.07 -0.33 7.63
C ARG A 163 1.09 0.75 8.71
N LEU A 164 2.15 0.80 9.53
CA LEU A 164 2.35 1.82 10.56
C LEU A 164 2.48 3.23 9.93
N VAL A 165 3.26 3.37 8.86
CA VAL A 165 3.37 4.63 8.08
C VAL A 165 2.04 5.06 7.50
N ALA A 166 1.32 4.14 6.84
CA ALA A 166 0.05 4.44 6.21
C ALA A 166 -1.03 4.83 7.24
N LEU A 167 -1.08 4.16 8.39
CA LEU A 167 -1.94 4.55 9.52
C LEU A 167 -1.55 5.93 10.09
N HIS A 168 -0.25 6.21 10.26
CA HIS A 168 0.22 7.49 10.79
C HIS A 168 -0.15 8.68 9.90
N PHE A 169 -0.06 8.52 8.58
CA PHE A 169 -0.48 9.56 7.61
C PHE A 169 -1.98 9.49 7.24
N LEU A 170 -2.78 8.68 7.93
CA LEU A 170 -4.23 8.49 7.71
C LEU A 170 -4.57 8.07 6.26
N LEU A 171 -3.67 7.33 5.61
CA LEU A 171 -3.83 6.79 4.26
C LEU A 171 -4.72 5.54 4.28
N TYR A 172 -5.97 5.71 4.70
CA TYR A 172 -6.88 4.60 4.99
C TYR A 172 -7.10 3.67 3.79
N SER A 173 -7.21 4.19 2.57
CA SER A 173 -7.27 3.39 1.33
C SER A 173 -6.03 2.52 1.09
N GLU A 174 -4.82 2.99 1.44
CA GLU A 174 -3.60 2.18 1.32
C GLU A 174 -3.59 1.05 2.38
N VAL A 175 -3.98 1.36 3.62
CA VAL A 175 -4.15 0.35 4.69
C VAL A 175 -5.22 -0.68 4.30
N ALA A 176 -6.34 -0.23 3.73
CA ALA A 176 -7.43 -1.08 3.29
C ALA A 176 -7.01 -2.00 2.13
N SER A 177 -6.23 -1.49 1.17
CA SER A 177 -5.66 -2.29 0.08
C SER A 177 -4.69 -3.37 0.59
N MET A 178 -3.97 -3.12 1.68
CA MET A 178 -3.10 -4.14 2.30
C MET A 178 -3.94 -5.24 2.96
N TRP A 179 -4.97 -4.88 3.74
CA TRP A 179 -5.90 -5.86 4.31
C TRP A 179 -6.67 -6.67 3.25
N ALA A 180 -7.02 -6.05 2.11
CA ALA A 180 -7.62 -6.76 0.98
C ALA A 180 -6.64 -7.78 0.36
N ALA A 181 -5.38 -7.39 0.13
CA ALA A 181 -4.34 -8.31 -0.35
C ALA A 181 -4.08 -9.48 0.61
N ASP A 182 -3.99 -9.22 1.93
CA ASP A 182 -3.86 -10.26 2.96
C ASP A 182 -5.05 -11.25 2.91
N ALA A 183 -6.27 -10.74 2.72
CA ALA A 183 -7.47 -11.55 2.62
C ALA A 183 -7.54 -12.39 1.33
N GLU A 184 -7.16 -11.80 0.19
CA GLU A 184 -7.08 -12.51 -1.09
C GLU A 184 -6.01 -13.60 -1.08
N ALA A 185 -4.83 -13.33 -0.50
CA ALA A 185 -3.76 -14.32 -0.34
C ALA A 185 -4.22 -15.50 0.53
N ALA A 186 -4.89 -15.23 1.66
CA ALA A 186 -5.45 -16.26 2.54
C ALA A 186 -6.54 -17.10 1.85
N VAL A 187 -7.42 -16.49 1.03
CA VAL A 187 -8.41 -17.22 0.23
C VAL A 187 -7.75 -18.08 -0.85
N ASN A 188 -6.73 -17.56 -1.55
CA ASN A 188 -6.05 -18.29 -2.61
C ASN A 188 -5.29 -19.51 -2.06
N ASN A 189 -4.60 -19.36 -0.93
CA ASN A 189 -3.94 -20.46 -0.22
C ASN A 189 -4.92 -21.60 0.12
N VAL A 190 -6.12 -21.27 0.61
CA VAL A 190 -7.18 -22.26 0.90
C VAL A 190 -7.70 -22.93 -0.39
N ILE A 191 -7.82 -22.20 -1.50
CA ILE A 191 -8.26 -22.80 -2.78
C ILE A 191 -7.16 -23.73 -3.34
N GLU A 192 -5.91 -23.27 -3.42
CA GLU A 192 -4.78 -24.04 -3.95
C GLU A 192 -4.56 -25.34 -3.17
N THR A 193 -4.52 -25.27 -1.83
CA THR A 193 -4.37 -26.45 -0.97
C THR A 193 -5.52 -27.47 -1.14
N THR A 194 -6.72 -27.06 -1.53
CA THR A 194 -7.83 -28.00 -1.81
C THR A 194 -7.73 -28.66 -3.20
N VAL A 195 -7.05 -28.05 -4.16
CA VAL A 195 -6.87 -28.59 -5.53
C VAL A 195 -5.82 -29.69 -5.57
N ASP A 196 -4.72 -29.55 -4.81
CA ASP A 196 -3.63 -30.55 -4.79
C ASP A 196 -4.08 -31.94 -4.30
N PHE A 197 -5.04 -31.99 -3.36
CA PHE A 197 -5.67 -33.25 -2.94
C PHE A 197 -6.50 -33.90 -4.06
N GLY A 198 -7.11 -33.11 -4.95
CA GLY A 198 -7.83 -33.61 -6.13
C GLY A 198 -6.92 -34.09 -7.26
N ALA A 199 -5.69 -33.59 -7.35
CA ALA A 199 -4.70 -34.02 -8.33
C ALA A 199 -3.99 -35.32 -7.94
N SER A 200 -3.71 -35.50 -6.65
CA SER A 200 -2.88 -36.62 -6.14
C SER A 200 -3.53 -38.01 -6.22
N CYS A 201 -4.83 -38.13 -6.56
CA CYS A 201 -5.53 -39.42 -6.61
C CYS A 201 -5.63 -40.06 -8.01
N ASN A 202 -4.98 -39.51 -9.05
CA ASN A 202 -5.12 -39.97 -10.45
C ASN A 202 -3.80 -40.15 -11.23
N THR A 203 -2.80 -40.85 -10.67
CA THR A 203 -1.58 -41.24 -11.41
C THR A 203 -1.21 -42.72 -11.21
N SER A 204 -1.89 -43.62 -11.90
CA SER A 204 -1.52 -45.05 -11.97
C SER A 204 -1.60 -45.67 -13.37
N PHE A 205 -1.30 -44.90 -14.42
CA PHE A 205 -0.96 -45.44 -15.74
C PHE A 205 0.06 -44.53 -16.46
N GLY A 206 1.24 -45.09 -16.74
CA GLY A 206 2.05 -44.70 -17.89
C GLY A 206 1.90 -45.73 -19.03
N PRO A 207 2.69 -45.68 -20.12
CA PRO A 207 3.91 -44.87 -20.28
C PRO A 207 4.03 -44.14 -21.64
N SER A 208 5.22 -43.56 -21.88
CA SER A 208 5.83 -43.25 -23.19
C SER A 208 5.42 -41.96 -23.92
N GLY A 209 6.41 -41.17 -24.35
CA GLY A 209 6.25 -40.08 -25.31
C GLY A 209 7.02 -38.78 -24.99
N SER A 210 8.28 -38.66 -25.42
CA SER A 210 9.09 -37.43 -25.38
C SER A 210 10.35 -37.56 -26.24
N PRO A 211 11.01 -36.46 -26.69
CA PRO A 211 10.63 -35.05 -26.62
C PRO A 211 10.69 -34.30 -27.98
N ALA A 212 10.24 -33.04 -28.02
CA ALA A 212 10.60 -32.07 -29.07
C ALA A 212 10.88 -30.68 -28.46
N LYS A 213 11.88 -29.95 -28.99
CA LYS A 213 12.34 -28.63 -28.48
C LYS A 213 12.00 -27.51 -29.47
N ILE A 214 11.76 -26.30 -28.94
CA ILE A 214 12.09 -24.93 -29.45
C ILE A 214 11.49 -23.98 -28.38
N ARG A 215 12.15 -23.05 -27.65
CA ARG A 215 13.38 -22.24 -27.74
C ARG A 215 13.15 -20.80 -28.28
N THR A 216 13.05 -19.82 -27.35
CA THR A 216 13.30 -18.34 -27.50
C THR A 216 12.35 -17.59 -28.49
N GLU A 217 12.05 -16.28 -28.46
CA GLU A 217 12.32 -15.08 -27.62
C GLU A 217 11.39 -13.92 -28.10
N SER A 218 11.21 -12.70 -27.51
CA SER A 218 11.59 -12.06 -26.23
C SER A 218 10.67 -10.82 -25.95
N THR A 219 10.97 -10.05 -24.88
CA THR A 219 10.69 -8.60 -24.62
C THR A 219 9.30 -7.93 -24.88
N GLY A 220 8.76 -7.27 -23.85
CA GLY A 220 7.68 -6.27 -23.96
C GLY A 220 7.32 -5.57 -22.63
N LYS A 221 7.25 -4.22 -22.62
CA LYS A 221 6.88 -3.43 -21.41
C LYS A 221 5.35 -3.32 -21.25
N ALA A 222 4.84 -3.38 -20.01
CA ALA A 222 3.50 -2.90 -19.66
C ALA A 222 3.44 -2.34 -18.22
N THR A 223 2.60 -1.34 -18.00
CA THR A 223 2.31 -0.71 -16.69
C THR A 223 1.14 -1.40 -15.98
N PRO A 224 1.01 -1.28 -14.64
CA PRO A 224 -0.18 -1.76 -13.94
C PRO A 224 -1.41 -0.97 -14.38
N ARG A 225 -2.31 -1.62 -15.12
CA ARG A 225 -3.66 -1.11 -15.44
C ARG A 225 -4.69 -1.74 -14.53
N LYS A 226 -5.70 -0.92 -14.16
CA LYS A 226 -6.83 -1.29 -13.31
C LYS A 226 -7.47 -2.61 -13.75
N SER A 227 -7.62 -3.54 -12.82
CA SER A 227 -8.33 -4.82 -12.96
C SER A 227 -9.83 -4.58 -13.18
N SER A 228 -10.19 -4.24 -14.42
CA SER A 228 -11.58 -4.18 -14.84
C SER A 228 -12.11 -5.62 -14.89
N LEU A 229 -13.08 -5.94 -14.02
CA LEU A 229 -13.90 -7.14 -14.20
C LEU A 229 -14.58 -7.11 -15.57
N ASN A 230 -14.79 -8.30 -16.14
CA ASN A 230 -15.38 -8.58 -17.46
C ASN A 230 -14.46 -8.50 -18.68
N HIS A 231 -13.86 -9.64 -19.05
CA HIS A 231 -14.25 -10.35 -20.28
C HIS A 231 -13.60 -11.75 -20.36
N LEU A 232 -14.18 -12.74 -19.68
CA LEU A 232 -13.99 -14.15 -20.05
C LEU A 232 -15.11 -14.53 -21.04
N ARG A 233 -14.71 -14.86 -22.27
CA ARG A 233 -15.63 -15.16 -23.37
C ARG A 233 -16.21 -16.56 -23.19
N GLY A 234 -17.39 -16.64 -22.59
CA GLY A 234 -18.03 -17.90 -22.25
C GLY A 234 -18.25 -18.82 -23.46
N SER A 235 -17.66 -20.00 -23.42
CA SER A 235 -18.27 -21.19 -24.03
C SER A 235 -19.55 -21.50 -23.24
N SER A 236 -20.68 -21.63 -23.95
CA SER A 236 -21.99 -21.88 -23.35
C SER A 236 -22.13 -23.35 -22.93
N LEU A 237 -21.50 -23.73 -21.83
CA LEU A 237 -21.81 -24.97 -21.12
C LEU A 237 -23.26 -24.92 -20.63
N SER A 238 -24.02 -25.99 -20.89
CA SER A 238 -25.38 -26.14 -20.40
C SER A 238 -25.38 -26.30 -18.87
N ILE A 239 -26.45 -25.82 -18.22
CA ILE A 239 -26.57 -25.79 -16.75
C ILE A 239 -26.45 -27.19 -16.13
N ASP A 240 -26.86 -28.25 -16.84
CA ASP A 240 -26.74 -29.64 -16.40
C ASP A 240 -25.35 -30.28 -16.57
N GLN A 241 -24.34 -29.56 -17.10
CA GLN A 241 -22.95 -30.01 -17.17
C GLN A 241 -22.01 -29.31 -16.16
N ALA A 242 -22.51 -28.36 -15.37
CA ALA A 242 -21.73 -27.80 -14.27
C ALA A 242 -21.68 -28.81 -13.10
N GLN A 243 -20.47 -29.21 -12.69
CA GLN A 243 -20.27 -29.99 -11.47
C GLN A 243 -19.85 -29.05 -10.33
N PRO A 244 -20.36 -29.22 -9.09
CA PRO A 244 -19.97 -28.36 -7.98
C PRO A 244 -18.54 -28.68 -7.51
N ASP A 245 -17.72 -27.64 -7.37
CA ASP A 245 -16.44 -27.69 -6.67
C ASP A 245 -16.67 -27.86 -5.15
N TYR A 246 -15.85 -28.68 -4.49
CA TYR A 246 -15.84 -28.84 -3.04
C TYR A 246 -14.46 -28.51 -2.46
N LEU A 247 -14.43 -27.92 -1.26
CA LEU A 247 -13.19 -27.63 -0.53
C LEU A 247 -12.87 -28.79 0.42
N HIS A 248 -11.92 -29.66 0.03
CA HIS A 248 -11.39 -30.70 0.92
C HIS A 248 -10.30 -30.15 1.84
N GLY A 249 -10.45 -30.34 3.17
CA GLY A 249 -9.40 -30.01 4.14
C GLY A 249 -9.17 -28.52 4.41
N ALA A 250 -10.07 -27.64 3.95
CA ALA A 250 -9.93 -26.19 4.10
C ALA A 250 -9.73 -25.75 5.56
N SER A 251 -8.66 -25.00 5.81
CA SER A 251 -8.28 -24.55 7.15
C SER A 251 -9.22 -23.45 7.65
N VAL A 252 -10.13 -23.81 8.56
CA VAL A 252 -11.08 -22.88 9.22
C VAL A 252 -10.38 -21.65 9.79
N ASN A 253 -9.16 -21.79 10.31
CA ASN A 253 -8.38 -20.68 10.85
C ASN A 253 -7.96 -19.67 9.76
N THR A 254 -7.49 -20.14 8.60
CA THR A 254 -7.08 -19.28 7.47
C THR A 254 -8.28 -18.60 6.82
N LEU A 255 -9.41 -19.31 6.69
CA LEU A 255 -10.68 -18.69 6.27
C LEU A 255 -11.15 -17.63 7.29
N THR A 256 -11.01 -17.90 8.59
CA THR A 256 -11.34 -16.95 9.66
C THR A 256 -10.42 -15.72 9.63
N GLN A 257 -9.13 -15.89 9.33
CA GLN A 257 -8.20 -14.79 9.10
C GLN A 257 -8.64 -13.94 7.89
N ALA A 258 -8.93 -14.57 6.74
CA ALA A 258 -9.42 -13.87 5.55
C ALA A 258 -10.70 -13.06 5.82
N MET A 259 -11.64 -13.62 6.59
CA MET A 259 -12.87 -12.94 7.00
C MET A 259 -12.59 -11.67 7.84
N HIS A 260 -11.67 -11.73 8.79
CA HIS A 260 -11.27 -10.55 9.57
C HIS A 260 -10.52 -9.52 8.72
N SER A 261 -9.62 -9.96 7.83
CA SER A 261 -8.91 -9.07 6.91
C SER A 261 -9.86 -8.34 5.96
N TYR A 262 -10.86 -9.01 5.36
CA TYR A 262 -11.90 -8.34 4.57
C TYR A 262 -12.75 -7.36 5.40
N ALA A 263 -13.07 -7.70 6.66
CA ALA A 263 -13.80 -6.81 7.56
C ALA A 263 -12.99 -5.53 7.89
N HIS A 264 -11.68 -5.66 8.13
CA HIS A 264 -10.80 -4.51 8.32
C HIS A 264 -10.63 -3.68 7.04
N ALA A 265 -10.48 -4.32 5.87
CA ALA A 265 -10.48 -3.61 4.58
C ALA A 265 -11.75 -2.76 4.40
N ALA A 266 -12.92 -3.33 4.67
CA ALA A 266 -14.20 -2.60 4.62
C ALA A 266 -14.26 -1.42 5.60
N GLN A 267 -13.75 -1.59 6.84
CA GLN A 267 -13.67 -0.52 7.84
C GLN A 267 -12.78 0.64 7.39
N TYR A 268 -11.60 0.35 6.84
CA TYR A 268 -10.66 1.39 6.38
C TYR A 268 -11.14 2.07 5.09
N TYR A 269 -11.72 1.35 4.11
CA TYR A 269 -12.35 2.01 2.95
C TYR A 269 -13.53 2.90 3.34
N MET A 270 -14.28 2.55 4.40
CA MET A 270 -15.33 3.41 4.95
C MET A 270 -14.76 4.69 5.59
N GLN A 271 -13.61 4.62 6.26
CA GLN A 271 -12.89 5.79 6.80
C GLN A 271 -12.31 6.69 5.70
N ASP A 272 -11.88 6.11 4.57
CA ASP A 272 -11.45 6.82 3.36
C ASP A 272 -12.63 7.47 2.58
N GLY A 273 -13.88 7.15 2.96
CA GLY A 273 -15.10 7.60 2.27
C GLY A 273 -15.47 6.78 1.03
N GLN A 274 -14.74 5.72 0.72
CA GLN A 274 -14.99 4.84 -0.43
C GLN A 274 -16.11 3.82 -0.12
N LEU A 275 -17.34 4.31 0.03
CA LEU A 275 -18.48 3.50 0.46
C LEU A 275 -18.81 2.31 -0.47
N ALA A 276 -18.54 2.42 -1.78
CA ALA A 276 -18.78 1.34 -2.74
C ALA A 276 -17.86 0.13 -2.48
N THR A 277 -16.55 0.34 -2.46
CA THR A 277 -15.56 -0.71 -2.19
C THR A 277 -15.68 -1.24 -0.75
N ALA A 278 -16.01 -0.38 0.23
CA ALA A 278 -16.33 -0.82 1.59
C ALA A 278 -17.52 -1.81 1.63
N VAL A 279 -18.55 -1.58 0.83
CA VAL A 279 -19.70 -2.51 0.70
C VAL A 279 -19.32 -3.79 -0.05
N GLU A 280 -18.46 -3.72 -1.07
CA GLU A 280 -17.91 -4.90 -1.78
C GLU A 280 -17.13 -5.80 -0.81
N TYR A 281 -16.15 -5.27 -0.07
CA TYR A 281 -15.38 -6.03 0.91
C TYR A 281 -16.24 -6.53 2.09
N SER A 282 -17.29 -5.80 2.48
CA SER A 282 -18.28 -6.28 3.45
C SER A 282 -19.07 -7.50 2.95
N ARG A 283 -19.42 -7.55 1.66
CA ARG A 283 -20.06 -8.73 1.02
C ARG A 283 -19.08 -9.90 0.95
N LEU A 284 -17.80 -9.65 0.63
CA LEU A 284 -16.76 -10.69 0.61
C LEU A 284 -16.51 -11.27 2.01
N ALA A 285 -16.51 -10.45 3.07
CA ALA A 285 -16.47 -10.93 4.46
C ALA A 285 -17.69 -11.81 4.81
N GLN A 286 -18.90 -11.44 4.37
CA GLN A 286 -20.11 -12.26 4.55
C GLN A 286 -20.02 -13.59 3.78
N LEU A 287 -19.43 -13.59 2.58
CA LEU A 287 -19.21 -14.79 1.77
C LEU A 287 -18.18 -15.74 2.40
N THR A 288 -17.08 -15.23 2.97
CA THR A 288 -16.12 -16.06 3.72
C THR A 288 -16.71 -16.59 5.02
N ALA A 289 -17.54 -15.81 5.74
CA ALA A 289 -18.29 -16.29 6.89
C ALA A 289 -19.24 -17.45 6.53
N LEU A 290 -19.95 -17.35 5.40
CA LEU A 290 -20.78 -18.44 4.88
C LEU A 290 -19.94 -19.68 4.54
N GLN A 291 -18.80 -19.51 3.87
CA GLN A 291 -17.87 -20.62 3.59
C GLN A 291 -17.39 -21.31 4.88
N ILE A 292 -17.07 -20.55 5.93
CA ILE A 292 -16.69 -21.08 7.25
C ILE A 292 -17.83 -21.90 7.87
N SER A 293 -19.09 -21.49 7.71
CA SER A 293 -20.23 -22.28 8.23
C SER A 293 -20.40 -23.62 7.51
N HIS A 294 -20.21 -23.69 6.19
CA HIS A 294 -20.21 -24.97 5.46
C HIS A 294 -19.04 -25.86 5.87
N VAL A 295 -17.80 -25.33 5.95
CA VAL A 295 -16.60 -26.09 6.36
C VAL A 295 -16.70 -26.60 7.81
N LYS A 296 -17.52 -25.97 8.67
CA LYS A 296 -17.81 -26.46 10.03
C LYS A 296 -18.93 -27.50 10.12
N GLN A 297 -19.75 -27.67 9.07
CA GLN A 297 -20.90 -28.58 9.07
C GLN A 297 -20.68 -29.81 8.18
N GLU A 298 -19.92 -29.67 7.09
CA GLU A 298 -19.77 -30.67 6.05
C GLU A 298 -18.28 -31.00 5.83
N THR A 299 -17.91 -32.28 5.79
CA THR A 299 -16.52 -32.72 5.52
C THR A 299 -16.05 -32.38 4.10
N ASN A 300 -16.99 -32.28 3.16
CA ASN A 300 -16.79 -31.85 1.79
C ASN A 300 -17.65 -30.59 1.55
N ALA A 301 -17.23 -29.46 2.11
CA ALA A 301 -17.99 -28.21 2.02
C ALA A 301 -18.04 -27.69 0.58
N LEU A 302 -19.23 -27.29 0.13
CA LEU A 302 -19.43 -26.65 -1.18
C LEU A 302 -18.56 -25.39 -1.31
N ARG A 303 -17.83 -25.25 -2.41
CA ARG A 303 -17.02 -24.05 -2.68
C ARG A 303 -17.93 -22.90 -3.10
N LEU A 304 -17.88 -21.79 -2.34
CA LEU A 304 -18.59 -20.55 -2.60
C LEU A 304 -17.63 -19.39 -2.96
N LEU A 305 -16.33 -19.58 -2.75
CA LEU A 305 -15.27 -18.59 -3.00
C LEU A 305 -14.70 -18.69 -4.43
N ARG A 306 -14.55 -17.52 -5.07
CA ARG A 306 -14.04 -17.34 -6.45
C ARG A 306 -14.73 -18.29 -7.47
N LEU A 307 -16.06 -18.27 -7.49
CA LEU A 307 -16.90 -18.97 -8.47
C LEU A 307 -17.00 -18.21 -9.80
N THR A 308 -17.30 -18.92 -10.89
CA THR A 308 -17.69 -18.31 -12.19
C THR A 308 -19.18 -17.95 -12.19
N GLN A 309 -19.62 -17.04 -13.08
CA GLN A 309 -21.04 -16.66 -13.17
C GLN A 309 -21.98 -17.86 -13.40
N SER A 310 -21.57 -18.80 -14.26
CA SER A 310 -22.31 -20.04 -14.53
C SER A 310 -22.37 -20.93 -13.29
N SER A 311 -21.26 -21.05 -12.55
CA SER A 311 -21.19 -21.78 -11.29
C SER A 311 -22.08 -21.15 -10.21
N VAL A 312 -22.11 -19.82 -10.09
CA VAL A 312 -23.00 -19.08 -9.17
C VAL A 312 -24.47 -19.39 -9.48
N THR A 313 -24.86 -19.31 -10.76
CA THR A 313 -26.24 -19.61 -11.19
C THR A 313 -26.62 -21.05 -10.80
N PHE A 314 -25.76 -22.02 -11.12
CA PHE A 314 -25.97 -23.45 -10.83
C PHE A 314 -26.06 -23.76 -9.32
N VAL A 315 -25.09 -23.28 -8.53
CA VAL A 315 -25.03 -23.46 -7.07
C VAL A 315 -26.27 -22.88 -6.39
N THR A 316 -26.64 -21.65 -6.77
CA THR A 316 -27.83 -20.96 -6.23
C THR A 316 -29.12 -21.71 -6.59
N THR A 317 -29.24 -22.15 -7.84
CA THR A 317 -30.43 -22.87 -8.34
C THR A 317 -30.62 -24.23 -7.68
N ARG A 318 -29.54 -24.98 -7.42
CA ARG A 318 -29.62 -26.44 -7.20
C ARG A 318 -29.18 -26.94 -5.82
N TYR A 319 -28.49 -26.10 -5.02
CA TYR A 319 -27.87 -26.49 -3.73
C TYR A 319 -28.13 -25.54 -2.54
N LEU A 320 -28.17 -24.22 -2.74
CA LEU A 320 -28.25 -23.26 -1.63
C LEU A 320 -29.67 -23.10 -1.05
N LYS A 321 -29.74 -22.87 0.27
CA LYS A 321 -30.97 -22.41 0.96
C LYS A 321 -31.22 -20.94 0.64
N VAL A 322 -32.47 -20.47 0.75
CA VAL A 322 -32.91 -19.10 0.40
C VAL A 322 -32.02 -17.99 1.00
N ALA A 323 -31.64 -18.08 2.28
CA ALA A 323 -30.78 -17.07 2.92
C ALA A 323 -29.34 -17.09 2.39
N GLU A 324 -28.80 -18.28 2.12
CA GLU A 324 -27.43 -18.50 1.61
C GLU A 324 -27.35 -18.02 0.15
N ALA A 325 -28.38 -18.33 -0.64
CA ALA A 325 -28.59 -17.85 -2.00
C ALA A 325 -28.59 -16.32 -2.07
N VAL A 326 -29.31 -15.62 -1.18
CA VAL A 326 -29.32 -14.14 -1.13
C VAL A 326 -27.93 -13.57 -0.81
N LEU A 327 -27.15 -14.19 0.08
CA LEU A 327 -25.78 -13.75 0.38
C LEU A 327 -24.85 -13.93 -0.82
N VAL A 328 -24.89 -15.09 -1.49
CA VAL A 328 -24.08 -15.37 -2.68
C VAL A 328 -24.49 -14.47 -3.85
N GLY A 329 -25.79 -14.31 -4.11
CA GLY A 329 -26.30 -13.39 -5.13
C GLY A 329 -25.85 -11.95 -4.91
N ARG A 330 -25.86 -11.47 -3.66
CA ARG A 330 -25.32 -10.14 -3.29
C ARG A 330 -23.80 -10.05 -3.39
N ALA A 331 -23.05 -11.14 -3.19
CA ALA A 331 -21.59 -11.12 -3.28
C ALA A 331 -21.06 -11.14 -4.73
N TYR A 332 -21.85 -11.66 -5.67
CA TYR A 332 -21.53 -11.75 -7.11
C TYR A 332 -22.41 -10.85 -8.00
N ASP A 333 -23.15 -9.90 -7.42
CA ASP A 333 -24.15 -9.03 -8.07
C ASP A 333 -25.06 -9.77 -9.07
N HIS A 334 -25.51 -10.98 -8.68
CA HIS A 334 -26.31 -11.87 -9.51
C HIS A 334 -27.78 -11.86 -9.12
N SER A 335 -28.65 -11.63 -10.09
CA SER A 335 -30.11 -11.75 -9.97
C SER A 335 -30.54 -13.22 -9.88
N ILE A 336 -31.09 -13.61 -8.73
CA ILE A 336 -31.51 -15.00 -8.45
C ILE A 336 -32.85 -15.29 -9.13
N ASP A 337 -32.91 -16.32 -9.98
CA ASP A 337 -34.17 -16.88 -10.44
C ASP A 337 -34.76 -17.84 -9.39
N TRP A 338 -35.74 -17.33 -8.64
CA TRP A 338 -36.47 -18.10 -7.63
C TRP A 338 -37.39 -19.17 -8.23
N ALA A 339 -37.89 -18.97 -9.46
CA ALA A 339 -38.76 -19.95 -10.12
C ALA A 339 -37.95 -21.17 -10.58
N ALA A 340 -36.80 -20.95 -11.23
CA ALA A 340 -35.86 -22.02 -11.58
C ALA A 340 -35.33 -22.73 -10.32
N SER A 341 -34.99 -21.97 -9.27
CA SER A 341 -34.54 -22.54 -7.99
C SER A 341 -35.58 -23.46 -7.36
N LEU A 342 -36.84 -23.01 -7.25
CA LEU A 342 -37.92 -23.83 -6.69
C LEU A 342 -38.21 -25.07 -7.55
N TYR A 343 -38.20 -24.94 -8.88
CA TYR A 343 -38.38 -26.05 -9.80
C TYR A 343 -37.28 -27.11 -9.62
N HIS A 344 -36.01 -26.72 -9.68
CA HIS A 344 -34.89 -27.68 -9.61
C HIS A 344 -34.60 -28.22 -8.20
N GLN A 345 -35.05 -27.56 -7.12
CA GLN A 345 -34.91 -28.08 -5.76
C GLN A 345 -36.08 -28.95 -5.30
N TYR A 346 -37.32 -28.64 -5.70
CA TYR A 346 -38.53 -29.30 -5.17
C TYR A 346 -39.36 -30.06 -6.21
N VAL A 347 -39.38 -29.63 -7.48
CA VAL A 347 -40.19 -30.28 -8.53
C VAL A 347 -39.40 -31.33 -9.31
N ASN A 348 -38.08 -31.14 -9.46
CA ASN A 348 -37.18 -32.04 -10.18
C ASN A 348 -36.33 -32.94 -9.25
N LYS A 349 -36.69 -33.03 -7.96
CA LYS A 349 -36.06 -33.93 -6.96
C LYS A 349 -37.10 -34.73 -6.15
N GLY A 350 -38.40 -34.50 -6.37
CA GLY A 350 -39.51 -35.31 -5.86
C GLY A 350 -40.08 -36.19 -6.94
#